data_AF-A0A2V9ZE94-F1
#
_entry.id   AF-A0A2V9ZE94-F1
#
_cell.length_a   1.000
_cell.length_b   1.000
_cell.length_c   1.000
_cell.angle_alpha   90.00
_cell.angle_beta   90.00
_cell.angle_gamma   90.00
#
_symmetry.space_group_name_H-M   'P 1'
#
loop_
_entity.id
_entity.type
_entity.pdbx_description
1 polymer ?
#
loop_
_entity_poly.entity_id
_entity_poly.type
_entity_poly.pdbx_seq_one_letter_code
_entity_poly.pdbx_strand_id
1 'polypeptide(L)' 'MKRWLWTTNYSKSYGNAAGGSTLSAFDTRTVNAKLQYRVRKMYFNAGFTRFHQTFGALGSQPIDYNTYFVGFSRWFNVF' A
#
# COMPACT_ATOMS: atom_id res chain seq x y z
N MET A 1 3.89 -10.18 26.79
CA MET A 1 2.91 -9.38 26.01
C MET A 1 3.62 -8.68 24.85
N LYS A 2 3.21 -8.96 23.60
CA LYS A 2 3.84 -8.38 22.40
C LYS A 2 3.43 -6.91 22.26
N ARG A 3 4.39 -5.99 22.30
CA ARG A 3 4.16 -4.52 22.30
C ARG A 3 4.32 -3.88 20.92
N TRP A 4 4.93 -4.60 19.98
CA TRP A 4 5.19 -4.15 18.62
C TRP A 4 4.60 -5.17 17.62
N LEU A 5 3.94 -4.64 16.59
CA LEU A 5 3.44 -5.39 15.46
C LEU A 5 3.97 -4.74 14.19
N TRP A 6 4.54 -5.55 13.31
CA TRP A 6 4.91 -5.13 11.97
C TRP A 6 4.23 -6.05 10.97
N THR A 7 3.59 -5.47 9.97
CA THR A 7 2.87 -6.19 8.93
C THR A 7 3.32 -5.65 7.58
N THR A 8 3.73 -6.56 6.69
CA THR A 8 4.10 -6.25 5.32
C THR A 8 3.25 -7.08 4.37
N ASN A 9 2.85 -6.47 3.27
CA ASN A 9 2.05 -7.10 2.23
C ASN A 9 2.61 -6.69 0.87
N TYR A 10 2.72 -7.66 -0.03
CA TYR A 10 3.05 -7.44 -1.42
C TYR A 10 1.93 -8.03 -2.27
N SER A 11 1.47 -7.25 -3.25
CA SER A 11 0.49 -7.70 -4.23
C SER A 11 0.98 -7.34 -5.63
N LYS A 12 0.85 -8.29 -6.54
CA LYS A 12 1.12 -8.10 -7.96
C LYS A 12 -0.08 -8.60 -8.76
N SER A 13 -0.51 -7.81 -9.73
CA SER A 13 -1.53 -8.17 -10.70
C SER A 13 -1.00 -7.92 -12.10
N TYR A 14 -1.30 -8.84 -13.01
CA TYR A 14 -0.99 -8.71 -14.42
C TYR A 14 -2.24 -9.03 -15.24
N GLY A 15 -2.50 -8.24 -16.27
CA GLY A 15 -3.59 -8.49 -17.20
C GLY A 15 -3.23 -8.04 -18.61
N ASN A 16 -3.80 -8.68 -19.61
CA ASN A 16 -3.65 -8.28 -21.01
C ASN A 16 -5.04 -8.15 -21.67
N ALA A 17 -5.24 -7.08 -22.43
CA ALA A 17 -6.35 -6.96 -23.35
C ALA A 17 -5.81 -7.20 -24.77
N ALA A 18 -6.27 -8.27 -25.42
CA ALA A 18 -5.98 -8.59 -26.81
C ALA A 18 -7.25 -8.43 -27.64
N GLY A 19 -7.48 -7.22 -28.15
CA GLY A 19 -8.52 -6.92 -29.14
C GLY A 19 -7.85 -6.31 -30.37
N GLY A 20 -8.34 -6.64 -31.58
CA GLY A 20 -7.67 -6.54 -32.89
C GLY A 20 -7.06 -5.19 -33.35
N SER A 21 -7.00 -4.16 -32.52
CA SER A 21 -6.25 -2.92 -32.79
C SER A 21 -5.50 -2.33 -31.59
N THR A 22 -5.63 -2.86 -30.37
CA THR A 22 -4.95 -2.32 -29.18
C THR A 22 -4.46 -3.44 -28.26
N LEU A 23 -3.16 -3.72 -28.32
CA LEU A 23 -2.45 -4.55 -27.34
C LEU A 23 -2.16 -3.69 -26.10
N SER A 24 -2.89 -3.90 -25.02
CA SER A 24 -2.63 -3.23 -23.73
C SER A 24 -2.32 -4.27 -22.66
N ALA A 25 -1.07 -4.29 -22.20
CA ALA A 25 -0.68 -5.03 -21.00
C ALA A 25 -0.80 -4.12 -19.76
N PHE A 26 -1.21 -4.68 -18.63
CA PHE A 26 -1.31 -3.99 -17.35
C PHE A 26 -0.46 -4.74 -16.34
N ASP A 27 0.44 -4.06 -15.63
CA ASP A 27 1.20 -4.61 -14.50
C ASP A 27 1.04 -3.65 -13.33
N THR A 28 0.43 -4.13 -12.25
CA THR A 28 0.22 -3.36 -11.02
C THR A 28 0.91 -4.06 -9.86
N ARG A 29 1.72 -3.31 -9.11
CA ARG A 29 2.45 -3.78 -7.94
C ARG A 29 2.18 -2.84 -6.78
N THR A 30 1.82 -3.41 -5.65
CA THR A 30 1.59 -2.66 -4.42
C THR A 30 2.38 -3.29 -3.28
N VAL A 31 3.18 -2.47 -2.61
CA VAL A 31 3.83 -2.82 -1.35
C VAL A 31 3.16 -2.04 -0.24
N ASN A 32 2.78 -2.71 0.84
CA ASN A 32 2.22 -2.09 2.03
C ASN A 32 3.03 -2.54 3.25
N ALA A 33 3.47 -1.60 4.07
CA ALA A 33 4.12 -1.86 5.34
C ALA A 33 3.44 -1.06 6.44
N LYS A 34 3.15 -1.69 7.58
CA LYS A 34 2.53 -1.06 8.74
C LYS A 34 3.27 -1.45 10.00
N LEU A 35 3.56 -0.45 10.83
CA LEU A 35 4.16 -0.59 12.14
C LEU A 35 3.17 -0.08 13.18
N GLN A 36 2.92 -0.88 14.20
CA GLN A 36 2.13 -0.47 15.36
C GLN A 36 2.93 -0.75 16.62
N TYR A 37 3.06 0.27 17.45
CA TYR A 37 3.72 0.20 18.74
C TYR A 37 2.80 0.67 19.86
N ARG A 38 2.65 -0.16 20.89
CA ARG A 38 1.90 0.20 22.09
C ARG A 38 2.79 0.96 23.08
N VAL A 39 2.52 2.25 23.23
CA VAL A 39 3.11 3.12 24.25
C VAL A 39 2.10 3.29 25.40
N ARG A 40 2.26 2.52 26.48
CA ARG A 40 1.34 2.53 27.64
C ARG A 40 -0.13 2.27 27.23
N LYS A 41 -0.98 3.31 27.30
CA LYS A 41 -2.41 3.33 26.95
C LYS A 41 -2.67 3.90 25.55
N MET A 42 -1.63 4.17 24.77
CA MET A 42 -1.68 4.74 23.43
C MET A 42 -0.99 3.80 22.44
N TYR A 43 -1.31 3.96 21.16
CA TYR A 43 -0.65 3.29 20.06
C TYR A 43 -0.03 4.33 19.14
N PHE A 44 1.24 4.16 18.85
CA PHE A 44 1.90 4.81 17.72
C PHE A 44 1.73 3.92 16.49
N ASN A 45 1.28 4.49 15.39
CA ASN A 45 1.05 3.79 14.13
C ASN A 45 1.82 4.52 13.03
N ALA A 46 2.54 3.75 12.23
CA ALA A 46 3.19 4.24 11.02
C ALA A 46 2.89 3.30 9.86
N GLY A 47 2.85 3.84 8.65
CA GLY A 47 2.53 3.10 7.45
C GLY A 47 3.26 3.65 6.24
N PHE A 48 3.58 2.75 5.32
CA PHE A 48 4.14 3.05 4.02
C PHE A 48 3.38 2.24 2.97
N THR A 49 2.97 2.89 1.89
CA THR A 49 2.46 2.21 0.70
C THR A 49 3.22 2.70 -0.52
N ARG A 50 3.70 1.77 -1.33
CA ARG A 50 4.15 2.04 -2.69
C ARG A 50 3.20 1.40 -3.68
N PHE A 51 2.73 2.18 -4.63
CA PHE A 51 1.89 1.76 -5.74
C PHE A 51 2.63 2.02 -7.04
N HIS A 52 2.83 0.99 -7.84
CA HIS A 52 3.45 1.06 -9.16
C HIS A 52 2.50 0.42 -10.17
N GLN A 53 2.14 1.14 -11.23
CA GLN A 53 1.26 0.64 -12.27
C GLN A 53 1.78 1.02 -13.65
N THR A 54 1.93 0.03 -14.52
CA THR A 54 2.29 0.24 -15.92
C THR A 54 1.09 -0.07 -16.81
N PHE A 55 0.88 0.79 -17.81
CA PHE A 55 -0.10 0.61 -18.88
C PHE A 55 0.65 0.38 -20.19
N GLY A 56 0.22 -0.61 -20.96
CA GLY A 56 0.85 -0.99 -22.24
C GLY A 56 0.36 -0.18 -23.43
N ALA A 57 -0.31 0.97 -23.20
CA ALA A 57 -0.72 1.86 -24.28
C ALA A 57 0.47 2.69 -24.76
N LEU A 58 0.62 2.84 -26.08
CA LEU A 58 1.67 3.65 -26.71
C LEU A 58 1.66 5.08 -26.12
N GLY A 59 2.79 5.50 -25.56
CA GLY A 59 2.96 6.83 -24.96
C GLY A 59 2.55 6.97 -23.50
N SER A 60 2.05 5.91 -22.85
CA SER A 60 1.73 5.97 -21.41
C SER A 60 2.98 5.74 -20.54
N GLN A 61 3.18 6.61 -19.55
CA GLN A 61 4.25 6.47 -18.57
C GLN A 61 3.77 5.61 -17.39
N PRO A 62 4.66 4.82 -16.76
CA PRO A 62 4.34 4.15 -15.51
C PRO A 62 3.95 5.15 -14.42
N ILE A 63 2.93 4.78 -13.64
CA ILE A 63 2.46 5.53 -12.47
C ILE A 63 3.15 4.97 -11.24
N ASP A 64 3.91 5.81 -10.53
CA ASP A 64 4.54 5.48 -9.25
C ASP A 64 4.08 6.46 -8.17
N TYR A 65 3.41 5.95 -7.13
CA TYR A 65 3.01 6.72 -5.96
C TYR A 65 3.52 6.10 -4.67
N ASN A 66 4.04 6.95 -3.80
CA ASN A 66 4.43 6.59 -2.45
C ASN A 66 3.58 7.38 -1.46
N THR A 67 3.00 6.70 -0.48
CA THR A 67 2.28 7.33 0.61
C THR A 67 2.86 6.91 1.94
N TYR A 68 2.93 7.87 2.84
CA TYR A 68 3.43 7.70 4.19
C TYR A 68 2.37 8.17 5.16
N PHE A 69 2.17 7.41 6.23
CA PHE A 69 1.25 7.75 7.31
C PHE A 69 1.98 7.59 8.63
N VAL A 70 1.78 8.55 9.53
CA VAL A 70 2.19 8.47 10.92
C VAL A 70 1.07 9.06 11.78
N GLY A 71 0.74 8.41 12.88
CA GLY A 71 -0.29 8.89 13.77
C GLY A 71 -0.29 8.20 15.12
N PHE A 72 -0.98 8.81 16.07
CA PHE A 72 -1.22 8.26 17.39
C PHE A 72 -2.70 7.92 17.54
N SER A 73 -3.02 6.77 18.15
CA SER A 73 -4.38 6.42 18.53
C SER A 73 -4.45 6.11 20.02
N ARG A 74 -5.54 6.52 20.66
CA ARG A 74 -5.79 6.28 22.08
C ARG A 74 -7.26 5.92 22.24
N TRP A 75 -7.51 4.85 22.96
CA TRP A 75 -8.86 4.49 23.40
C TRP A 75 -9.15 5.22 24.72
N PHE A 76 -10.30 5.87 24.77
CA PHE A 76 -10.82 6.49 25.99
C PHE A 76 -12.00 5.66 26.46
N ASN A 77 -12.07 5.41 27.76
CA ASN A 77 -13.29 4.94 28.39
C ASN A 77 -13.99 6.20 28.93
N VAL A 78 -15.22 6.45 28.49
CA VAL A 78 -15.98 7.67 28.85
C VAL A 78 -16.87 7.42 30.08
N PHE A 79 -16.79 6.23 30.68
CA PHE A 79 -17.63 5.79 31.80
C PHE A 79 -16.78 4.97 32.79
#